data_AF-A0A833R4B0-F1
#
_entry.id   AF-A0A833R4B0-F1
#
_cell.length_a   1.000
_cell.length_b   1.000
_cell.length_c   1.000
_cell.angle_alpha   90.00
_cell.angle_beta   90.00
_cell.angle_gamma   90.00
#
_symmetry.space_group_name_H-M   'P 1'
#
loop_
_entity.id
_entity.type
_entity.pdbx_description
1 polymer ?
#
loop_
_entity_poly.entity_id
_entity_poly.type
_entity_poly.pdbx_seq_one_letter_code
_entity_poly.pdbx_strand_id
1 'polypeptide(L)'
;MLYIEPRLWRSSPEFCAMRSLTMVSLAQHMISLSRSCANASSALAAFYTRNFAEKVPDVKPPLLQLLVSFWQHPCEHVRMAARSLFHCAAPRAIPQPLAAPRKKNLSQEITSPTAKQSTDKELEASSIITWLDAFEDQDWISWINATTQDSMASNIIVAAALVVWYPSIVKDTLASIVVNHLIKLLMSMNDRYSPTAAELLAEGMDQVWKNCLGQEITHFIGDVLFQIECLSGSHGGNPSSVQSVTMRDALIGVLLPSLAMADVEGFLGVVEGQIWGTASDSPVHLVSLKAIIRVVRGSPKLLAPYLEKVVSYILHTMDPTNLVMRKACVATSVIALREIARVVPMVSLNESMTRLAVGDAIGDVSKTTIHVYDMESVTKIRILDASAPPGFPVLLEGASNTKVATAISALSFSPDGEGLVAFSENGLMIRWWSLGSAWWERLSTKSVVPVQCTKLIFVPPWESFSPNSSRLSIMNSILGHDKRSNQEDKTCELSEADHMRLLIHNLDLSYRLQWVGARAVKLTRHGQDLGTFQLS
;
A
#
# COMPACT_ATOMS: atom_id res chain seq x y z
N MET A 1 2.00 50.22 4.05
CA MET A 1 1.45 50.22 5.42
C MET A 1 1.72 48.85 6.01
N LEU A 2 2.68 48.73 6.93
CA LEU A 2 2.93 47.66 7.92
C LEU A 2 4.37 47.85 8.45
N TYR A 3 4.63 49.01 9.06
CA TYR A 3 5.79 49.19 9.94
C TYR A 3 5.45 48.46 11.24
N ILE A 4 5.78 47.18 11.31
CA ILE A 4 5.85 46.43 12.58
C ILE A 4 7.32 46.43 12.97
N GLU A 5 7.59 46.73 14.24
CA GLU A 5 8.94 46.71 14.79
C GLU A 5 9.65 45.41 14.39
N PRO A 6 10.79 45.47 13.68
CA PRO A 6 11.61 44.31 13.36
C PRO A 6 12.01 43.49 14.60
N ARG A 7 11.91 44.10 15.79
CA ARG A 7 12.18 43.49 17.08
C ARG A 7 11.30 42.28 17.38
N LEU A 8 10.00 42.33 17.06
CA LEU A 8 9.07 41.23 17.38
C LEU A 8 9.37 39.95 16.58
N TRP A 9 9.79 40.09 15.33
CA TRP A 9 10.22 38.98 14.48
C TRP A 9 11.54 38.35 14.92
N ARG A 10 12.34 39.09 15.70
CA ARG A 10 13.62 38.62 16.26
C ARG A 10 13.45 38.04 17.66
N SER A 11 12.38 38.38 18.36
CA SER A 11 12.20 38.01 19.78
C SER A 11 11.39 36.72 19.98
N SER A 12 10.36 36.43 19.16
CA SER A 12 9.43 35.32 19.42
C SER A 12 9.18 34.45 18.19
N PRO A 13 9.48 33.13 18.23
CA PRO A 13 9.10 32.20 17.16
C PRO A 13 7.59 31.97 17.06
N GLU A 14 6.84 32.12 18.16
CA GLU A 14 5.37 32.04 18.20
C GLU A 14 4.75 33.18 17.40
N PHE A 15 5.22 34.41 17.63
CA PHE A 15 4.78 35.59 16.88
C PHE A 15 5.09 35.42 15.39
N CYS A 16 6.30 34.93 15.06
CA CYS A 16 6.69 34.65 13.68
C CYS A 16 5.75 33.64 13.02
N ALA A 17 5.38 32.56 13.72
CA ALA A 17 4.45 31.55 13.21
C ALA A 17 3.04 32.13 12.97
N MET A 18 2.42 32.74 13.99
CA MET A 18 1.07 33.30 13.85
C MET A 18 0.99 34.37 12.77
N ARG A 19 1.97 35.28 12.74
CA ARG A 19 1.97 36.39 11.78
C ARG A 19 2.17 35.90 10.35
N SER A 20 3.10 34.96 10.14
CA SER A 20 3.32 34.35 8.82
C SER A 20 2.09 33.56 8.38
N LEU A 21 1.49 32.77 9.28
CA LEU A 21 0.30 31.99 9.00
C LEU A 21 -0.86 32.88 8.55
N THR A 22 -1.14 33.96 9.27
CA THR A 22 -2.19 34.91 8.89
C THR A 22 -1.92 35.54 7.53
N MET A 23 -0.69 36.01 7.27
CA MET A 23 -0.36 36.66 6.01
C MET A 23 -0.46 35.70 4.82
N VAL A 24 0.08 34.49 4.95
CA VAL A 24 0.04 33.48 3.88
C VAL A 24 -1.37 32.98 3.65
N SER A 25 -2.15 32.69 4.70
CA SER A 25 -3.54 32.23 4.59
C SER A 25 -4.42 33.29 3.92
N LEU A 26 -4.29 34.55 4.33
CA LEU A 26 -5.05 35.66 3.73
C LEU A 26 -4.66 35.85 2.26
N ALA A 27 -3.36 35.83 1.96
CA ALA A 27 -2.87 35.96 0.59
C ALA A 27 -3.39 34.82 -0.30
N GLN A 28 -3.32 33.59 0.16
CA GLN A 28 -3.87 32.42 -0.56
C GLN A 28 -5.38 32.55 -0.78
N HIS A 29 -6.12 33.00 0.23
CA HIS A 29 -7.55 33.24 0.08
C HIS A 29 -7.86 34.34 -0.94
N MET A 30 -7.09 35.43 -0.94
CA MET A 30 -7.26 36.52 -1.91
C MET A 30 -6.99 36.08 -3.36
N ILE A 31 -6.09 35.11 -3.59
CA ILE A 31 -5.89 34.51 -4.93
C ILE A 31 -7.18 33.87 -5.44
N SER A 32 -7.91 33.17 -4.55
CA SER A 32 -9.17 32.51 -4.91
C SER A 32 -10.32 33.50 -5.18
N LEU A 33 -10.32 34.67 -4.54
CA LEU A 33 -11.40 35.64 -4.60
C LEU A 33 -11.32 36.61 -5.78
N SER A 34 -10.12 36.97 -6.24
CA SER A 34 -9.97 37.98 -7.30
C SER A 34 -8.77 37.73 -8.21
N ARG A 35 -9.06 37.63 -9.52
CA ARG A 35 -8.02 37.53 -10.57
C ARG A 35 -7.15 38.78 -10.67
N SER A 36 -7.68 39.96 -10.36
CA SER A 36 -6.91 41.23 -10.49
C SER A 36 -5.82 41.37 -9.42
N CYS A 37 -6.01 40.76 -8.25
CA CYS A 37 -5.05 40.76 -7.15
C CYS A 37 -4.21 39.47 -7.08
N ALA A 38 -4.49 38.46 -7.91
CA ALA A 38 -3.88 37.13 -7.81
C ALA A 38 -2.34 37.17 -7.86
N ASN A 39 -1.76 37.97 -8.76
CA ASN A 39 -0.30 38.09 -8.88
C ASN A 39 0.34 38.72 -7.64
N ALA A 40 -0.27 39.81 -7.13
CA ALA A 40 0.22 40.49 -5.93
C ALA A 40 0.09 39.61 -4.68
N SER A 41 -1.04 38.92 -4.53
CA SER A 41 -1.28 37.98 -3.44
C SER A 41 -0.36 36.75 -3.51
N SER A 42 -0.11 36.22 -4.70
CA SER A 42 0.86 35.13 -4.91
C SER A 42 2.28 35.57 -4.52
N ALA A 43 2.70 36.77 -4.93
CA ALA A 43 3.97 37.34 -4.53
C ALA A 43 4.07 37.55 -3.01
N LEU A 44 2.98 37.99 -2.36
CA LEU A 44 2.91 38.16 -0.92
C LEU A 44 3.04 36.83 -0.18
N ALA A 45 2.33 35.79 -0.63
CA ALA A 45 2.41 34.44 -0.07
C ALA A 45 3.83 33.87 -0.19
N ALA A 46 4.46 33.98 -1.37
CA ALA A 46 5.83 33.54 -1.59
C ALA A 46 6.84 34.31 -0.72
N PHE A 47 6.65 35.62 -0.58
CA PHE A 47 7.48 36.47 0.24
C PHE A 47 7.49 36.02 1.71
N TYR A 48 6.32 35.86 2.33
CA TYR A 48 6.23 35.45 3.74
C TYR A 48 6.63 33.99 3.98
N THR A 49 6.54 33.12 2.98
CA THR A 49 6.88 31.71 3.14
C THR A 49 8.38 31.45 3.00
N ARG A 50 9.07 32.10 2.03
CA ARG A 50 10.48 31.81 1.70
C ARG A 50 11.40 33.01 1.89
N ASN A 51 11.04 34.15 1.31
CA ASN A 51 11.99 35.26 1.13
C ASN A 51 12.13 36.16 2.38
N PHE A 52 11.19 36.09 3.32
CA PHE A 52 11.18 36.96 4.49
C PHE A 52 12.42 36.77 5.37
N ALA A 53 12.81 35.52 5.61
CA ALA A 53 13.98 35.18 6.42
C ALA A 53 15.30 35.58 5.76
N GLU A 54 15.35 35.65 4.44
CA GLU A 54 16.54 36.09 3.70
C GLU A 54 16.69 37.61 3.74
N LYS A 55 15.56 38.33 3.72
CA LYS A 55 15.54 39.81 3.64
C LYS A 55 15.58 40.50 5.00
N VAL A 56 15.17 39.83 6.07
CA VAL A 56 15.18 40.38 7.43
C VAL A 56 16.19 39.59 8.27
N PRO A 57 17.33 40.19 8.65
CA PRO A 57 18.33 39.49 9.44
C PRO A 57 17.83 39.20 10.85
N ASP A 58 18.32 38.10 11.41
CA ASP A 58 18.08 37.61 12.77
C ASP A 58 16.63 37.22 13.10
N VAL A 59 15.80 37.00 12.08
CA VAL A 59 14.42 36.52 12.29
C VAL A 59 14.43 35.12 12.88
N LYS A 60 13.70 34.95 13.99
CA LYS A 60 13.45 33.63 14.56
C LYS A 60 12.59 32.82 13.61
N PRO A 61 12.91 31.55 13.35
CA PRO A 61 12.07 30.74 12.48
C PRO A 61 10.70 30.52 13.14
N PRO A 62 9.62 30.40 12.36
CA PRO A 62 8.29 30.03 12.87
C PRO A 62 8.32 28.78 13.76
N LEU A 63 7.65 28.84 14.92
CA LEU A 63 7.50 27.69 15.81
C LEU A 63 6.73 26.55 15.12
N LEU A 64 7.36 25.38 15.00
CA LEU A 64 6.80 24.23 14.28
C LEU A 64 5.57 23.65 14.98
N GLN A 65 5.58 23.56 16.32
CA GLN A 65 4.49 23.06 17.16
C GLN A 65 3.19 23.84 16.93
N LEU A 66 3.30 25.17 16.86
CA LEU A 66 2.17 26.02 16.58
C LEU A 66 1.63 25.78 15.17
N LEU A 67 2.50 25.64 14.15
CA LEU A 67 2.07 25.40 12.78
C LEU A 67 1.32 24.06 12.61
N VAL A 68 1.77 22.98 13.26
CA VAL A 68 1.09 21.67 13.16
C VAL A 68 -0.31 21.68 13.77
N SER A 69 -0.57 22.56 14.76
CA SER A 69 -1.89 22.71 15.37
C SER A 69 -2.99 23.20 14.41
N PHE A 70 -2.61 23.69 13.23
CA PHE A 70 -3.50 24.17 12.16
C PHE A 70 -3.64 23.19 10.99
N TRP A 71 -3.01 22.02 11.01
CA TRP A 71 -3.04 21.09 9.87
C TRP A 71 -4.41 20.45 9.62
N GLN A 72 -5.26 20.40 10.65
CA GLN A 72 -6.66 19.95 10.54
C GLN A 72 -7.67 21.11 10.63
N HIS A 73 -7.22 22.35 10.40
CA HIS A 73 -8.10 23.52 10.45
C HIS A 73 -9.21 23.44 9.36
N PRO A 74 -10.47 23.81 9.64
CA PRO A 74 -11.57 23.70 8.67
C PRO A 74 -11.35 24.49 7.37
N CYS A 75 -10.68 25.65 7.47
CA CYS A 75 -10.31 26.44 6.29
C CYS A 75 -9.09 25.84 5.58
N GLU A 76 -9.28 25.42 4.33
CA GLU A 76 -8.25 24.83 3.46
C GLU A 76 -7.00 25.72 3.32
N HIS A 77 -7.18 27.02 3.08
CA HIS A 77 -6.08 27.98 2.94
C HIS A 77 -5.21 28.04 4.21
N VAL A 78 -5.80 27.93 5.39
CA VAL A 78 -5.04 27.89 6.66
C VAL A 78 -4.23 26.61 6.76
N ARG A 79 -4.81 25.44 6.41
CA ARG A 79 -4.08 24.16 6.39
C ARG A 79 -2.89 24.19 5.43
N MET A 80 -3.11 24.69 4.22
CA MET A 80 -2.08 24.78 3.18
C MET A 80 -0.97 25.76 3.57
N ALA A 81 -1.32 26.92 4.11
CA ALA A 81 -0.36 27.90 4.63
C ALA A 81 0.48 27.31 5.76
N ALA A 82 -0.14 26.64 6.73
CA ALA A 82 0.54 26.01 7.86
C ALA A 82 1.54 24.93 7.40
N ARG A 83 1.14 24.02 6.50
CA ARG A 83 2.04 23.00 5.93
C ARG A 83 3.18 23.65 5.13
N SER A 84 2.89 24.65 4.28
CA SER A 84 3.91 25.35 3.49
C SER A 84 4.97 26.06 4.35
N LEU A 85 4.51 26.74 5.41
CA LEU A 85 5.37 27.40 6.37
C LEU A 85 6.20 26.39 7.17
N PHE A 86 5.62 25.25 7.55
CA PHE A 86 6.34 24.19 8.24
C PHE A 86 7.52 23.72 7.39
N HIS A 87 7.30 23.41 6.11
CA HIS A 87 8.39 22.96 5.24
C HIS A 87 9.51 24.02 5.09
N CYS A 88 9.16 25.30 5.02
CA CYS A 88 10.16 26.36 4.88
C CYS A 88 10.88 26.70 6.20
N ALA A 89 10.24 26.44 7.35
CA ALA A 89 10.80 26.69 8.67
C ALA A 89 11.64 25.50 9.19
N ALA A 90 11.25 24.27 8.85
CA ALA A 90 11.83 23.04 9.42
C ALA A 90 13.37 22.99 9.40
N PRO A 91 14.08 23.32 8.31
CA PRO A 91 15.55 23.26 8.29
C PRO A 91 16.24 24.20 9.29
N ARG A 92 15.54 25.24 9.76
CA ARG A 92 16.07 26.27 10.68
C ARG A 92 15.50 26.16 12.09
N ALA A 93 14.40 25.42 12.27
CA ALA A 93 13.63 25.35 13.52
C ALA A 93 13.69 23.98 14.21
N ILE A 94 14.64 23.12 13.84
CA ILE A 94 14.77 21.79 14.44
C ILE A 94 15.06 21.92 15.94
N PRO A 95 14.26 21.30 16.82
CA PRO A 95 14.55 21.26 18.25
C PRO A 95 15.90 20.58 18.51
N GLN A 96 16.70 21.16 19.42
CA GLN A 96 18.05 20.67 19.74
C GLN A 96 18.12 19.18 20.10
N PRO A 97 17.16 18.60 20.87
CA PRO A 97 17.19 17.17 21.19
C PRO A 97 17.09 16.26 19.95
N LEU A 98 16.45 16.74 18.88
CA LEU A 98 16.18 15.97 17.65
C LEU A 98 17.24 16.16 16.56
N ALA A 99 17.95 17.29 16.59
CA ALA A 99 18.88 17.68 15.54
C ALA A 99 20.08 16.72 15.47
N ALA A 100 20.44 16.33 14.25
CA ALA A 100 21.67 15.59 14.02
C ALA A 100 22.89 16.45 14.43
N PRO A 101 23.94 15.86 15.04
CA PRO A 101 25.16 16.59 15.31
C PRO A 101 25.74 17.13 14.00
N ARG A 102 25.91 18.45 13.89
CA ARG A 102 26.65 19.04 12.76
C ARG A 102 28.05 18.43 12.77
N LYS A 103 28.42 17.70 11.71
CA LYS A 103 29.78 17.21 11.49
C LYS A 103 30.74 18.40 11.50
N LYS A 104 31.24 18.78 12.67
CA LYS A 104 32.40 19.66 12.78
C LYS A 104 33.57 18.83 12.29
N ASN A 105 34.20 19.27 11.20
CA ASN A 105 35.53 18.79 10.82
C ASN A 105 36.48 19.18 11.96
N LEU A 106 36.64 18.30 12.95
CA LEU A 106 37.71 18.42 13.94
C LEU A 106 38.25 17.03 14.24
N SER A 107 39.48 16.86 13.77
CA SER A 107 40.45 15.83 14.09
C SER A 107 40.54 15.49 15.57
N GLN A 108 40.79 14.20 15.82
CA GLN A 108 41.33 13.58 17.04
C GLN A 108 40.45 13.57 18.30
N GLU A 109 40.04 12.38 18.74
CA GLU A 109 40.77 11.66 19.79
C GLU A 109 40.30 10.20 19.90
N ILE A 110 41.29 9.31 19.97
CA ILE A 110 41.12 7.86 20.12
C ILE A 110 40.88 7.57 21.60
N THR A 111 39.66 7.23 22.00
CA THR A 111 39.45 6.39 23.19
C THR A 111 38.38 5.32 22.94
N SER A 112 38.80 4.06 23.14
CA SER A 112 38.04 2.80 23.34
C SER A 112 36.54 2.75 22.96
N PRO A 113 36.09 1.91 22.00
CA PRO A 113 34.80 2.13 21.31
C PRO A 113 33.56 1.50 21.94
N THR A 114 33.66 0.52 22.86
CA THR A 114 32.52 -0.39 23.11
C THR A 114 31.65 -0.07 24.32
N ALA A 115 32.14 0.62 25.36
CA ALA A 115 31.36 0.93 26.57
C ALA A 115 30.80 2.37 26.61
N LYS A 116 31.43 3.32 25.90
CA LYS A 116 30.96 4.72 25.80
C LYS A 116 29.78 4.86 24.81
N GLN A 117 29.77 4.07 23.73
CA GLN A 117 28.72 4.16 22.71
C GLN A 117 27.33 3.72 23.19
N SER A 118 27.22 2.81 24.17
CA SER A 118 25.93 2.38 24.70
C SER A 118 25.34 3.41 25.65
N THR A 119 26.16 3.99 26.53
CA THR A 119 25.74 5.03 27.48
C THR A 119 25.36 6.32 26.79
N ASP A 120 26.07 6.72 25.73
CA ASP A 120 25.74 7.91 24.94
C ASP A 120 24.39 7.77 24.21
N LYS A 121 24.08 6.59 23.65
CA LYS A 121 22.80 6.34 22.96
C LYS A 121 21.60 6.35 23.92
N GLU A 122 21.77 5.83 25.14
CA GLU A 122 20.72 5.84 26.17
C GLU A 122 20.43 7.26 26.68
N LEU A 123 21.48 8.07 26.88
CA LEU A 123 21.35 9.49 27.25
C LEU A 123 20.68 10.30 26.14
N GLU A 124 21.04 10.05 24.89
CA GLU A 124 20.39 10.67 23.73
C GLU A 124 18.92 10.30 23.64
N ALA A 125 18.57 9.01 23.74
CA ALA A 125 17.19 8.55 23.74
C ALA A 125 16.38 9.19 24.87
N SER A 126 16.96 9.27 26.07
CA SER A 126 16.34 9.92 27.23
C SER A 126 16.03 11.39 26.95
N SER A 127 16.98 12.13 26.34
CA SER A 127 16.76 13.55 25.99
C SER A 127 15.64 13.75 24.96
N ILE A 128 15.50 12.82 24.01
CA ILE A 128 14.44 12.85 23.00
C ILE A 128 13.10 12.57 23.67
N ILE A 129 13.02 11.54 24.51
CA ILE A 129 11.79 11.16 25.23
C ILE A 129 11.34 12.30 26.14
N THR A 130 12.25 12.91 26.92
CA THR A 130 11.92 14.07 27.76
C THR A 130 11.37 15.23 26.96
N TRP A 131 11.85 15.45 25.74
CA TRP A 131 11.32 16.50 24.86
C TRP A 131 9.95 16.14 24.27
N LEU A 132 9.74 14.87 23.87
CA LEU A 132 8.45 14.39 23.38
C LEU A 132 7.36 14.52 24.46
N ASP A 133 7.70 14.16 25.69
CA ASP A 133 6.82 14.20 26.86
C ASP A 133 6.81 15.58 27.56
N ALA A 134 7.42 16.61 26.97
CA ALA A 134 7.46 17.93 27.59
C ALA A 134 6.07 18.59 27.59
N PHE A 135 5.61 18.96 28.79
CA PHE A 135 4.32 19.61 29.05
C PHE A 135 4.44 21.10 29.42
N GLU A 136 5.56 21.76 29.12
CA GLU A 136 5.75 23.16 29.51
C GLU A 136 4.58 24.03 29.04
N ASP A 137 4.11 24.92 29.92
CA ASP A 137 3.08 25.92 29.63
C ASP A 137 3.64 26.88 28.57
N GLN A 138 3.34 26.58 27.32
CA GLN A 138 3.71 27.42 26.21
C GLN A 138 2.59 28.43 25.97
N ASP A 139 2.92 29.73 25.95
CA ASP A 139 1.95 30.82 25.79
C ASP A 139 1.04 30.65 24.56
N TRP A 140 1.53 30.01 23.50
CA TRP A 140 0.79 29.78 22.26
C TRP A 140 -0.39 28.81 22.41
N ILE A 141 -0.38 27.92 23.42
CA ILE A 141 -1.46 26.98 23.71
C ILE A 141 -2.75 27.76 24.03
N SER A 142 -2.63 28.85 24.78
CA SER A 142 -3.74 29.74 25.12
C SER A 142 -4.36 30.40 23.88
N TRP A 143 -3.56 30.72 22.86
CA TRP A 143 -4.03 31.41 21.65
C TRP A 143 -4.91 30.54 20.76
N ILE A 144 -4.78 29.22 20.86
CA ILE A 144 -5.53 28.26 20.05
C ILE A 144 -6.57 27.48 20.87
N ASN A 145 -6.85 27.94 22.10
CA ASN A 145 -7.69 27.27 23.10
C ASN A 145 -7.34 25.79 23.27
N ALA A 146 -6.03 25.49 23.33
CA ALA A 146 -5.52 24.13 23.48
C ALA A 146 -5.22 23.79 24.95
N THR A 147 -4.90 22.53 25.18
CA THR A 147 -4.52 21.96 26.47
C THR A 147 -3.02 21.67 26.53
N THR A 148 -2.50 21.37 27.70
CA THR A 148 -1.10 20.89 27.84
C THR A 148 -0.85 19.57 27.11
N GLN A 149 -1.88 18.71 26.97
CA GLN A 149 -1.80 17.49 26.16
C GLN A 149 -1.60 17.78 24.67
N ASP A 150 -2.14 18.90 24.18
CA ASP A 150 -1.93 19.33 22.80
C ASP A 150 -0.50 19.79 22.54
N SER A 151 0.22 20.26 23.57
CA SER A 151 1.65 20.55 23.51
C SER A 151 2.45 19.27 23.22
N MET A 152 2.22 18.23 24.03
CA MET A 152 2.84 16.91 23.86
C MET A 152 2.51 16.33 22.47
N ALA A 153 1.24 16.35 22.08
CA ALA A 153 0.80 15.88 20.77
C ALA A 153 1.49 16.65 19.63
N SER A 154 1.62 17.97 19.76
CA SER A 154 2.32 18.78 18.76
C SER A 154 3.81 18.41 18.65
N ASN A 155 4.50 18.13 19.76
CA ASN A 155 5.89 17.67 19.76
C ASN A 155 6.03 16.33 19.01
N ILE A 156 5.13 15.37 19.27
CA ILE A 156 5.09 14.08 18.57
C ILE A 156 4.90 14.26 17.06
N ILE A 157 3.93 15.10 16.65
CA ILE A 157 3.66 15.38 15.24
C ILE A 157 4.85 16.08 14.56
N VAL A 158 5.48 17.05 15.23
CA VAL A 158 6.70 17.70 14.69
C VAL A 158 7.82 16.69 14.51
N ALA A 159 8.10 15.85 15.52
CA ALA A 159 9.15 14.85 15.42
C ALA A 159 8.88 13.84 14.30
N ALA A 160 7.64 13.35 14.19
CA ALA A 160 7.23 12.44 13.12
C ALA A 160 7.39 13.07 11.73
N ALA A 161 6.92 14.30 11.54
CA ALA A 161 7.06 15.03 10.28
C ALA A 161 8.53 15.27 9.90
N LEU A 162 9.39 15.58 10.88
CA LEU A 162 10.82 15.75 10.63
C LEU A 162 11.51 14.44 10.24
N VAL A 163 11.14 13.31 10.86
CA VAL A 163 11.66 12.00 10.49
C VAL A 163 11.26 11.63 9.06
N VAL A 164 10.00 11.85 8.69
CA VAL A 164 9.48 11.47 7.36
C VAL A 164 10.02 12.39 6.26
N TRP A 165 10.00 13.71 6.46
CA TRP A 165 10.33 14.66 5.40
C TRP A 165 11.79 15.11 5.39
N TYR A 166 12.48 15.02 6.53
CA TYR A 166 13.82 15.54 6.70
C TYR A 166 14.76 14.56 7.44
N PRO A 167 14.85 13.28 7.02
CA PRO A 167 15.65 12.27 7.73
C PRO A 167 17.14 12.65 7.84
N SER A 168 17.68 13.42 6.88
CA SER A 168 19.10 13.78 6.83
C SER A 168 19.57 14.81 7.87
N ILE A 169 18.65 15.51 8.53
CA ILE A 169 18.96 16.59 9.49
C ILE A 169 18.52 16.27 10.92
N VAL A 170 17.93 15.09 11.14
CA VAL A 170 17.55 14.56 12.45
C VAL A 170 18.41 13.35 12.83
N LYS A 171 18.43 12.99 14.10
CA LYS A 171 19.14 11.81 14.60
C LYS A 171 18.54 10.50 14.05
N ASP A 172 19.41 9.54 13.72
CA ASP A 172 19.00 8.24 13.15
C ASP A 172 18.11 7.41 14.10
N THR A 173 18.28 7.55 15.41
CA THR A 173 17.49 6.84 16.44
C THR A 173 16.08 7.40 16.62
N LEU A 174 15.79 8.57 16.02
CA LEU A 174 14.54 9.29 16.26
C LEU A 174 13.33 8.50 15.75
N ALA A 175 13.43 7.85 14.58
CA ALA A 175 12.34 7.08 14.00
C ALA A 175 11.85 5.96 14.94
N SER A 176 12.79 5.19 15.50
CA SER A 176 12.47 4.08 16.43
C SER A 176 11.82 4.55 17.74
N ILE A 177 12.10 5.77 18.19
CA ILE A 177 11.52 6.33 19.42
C ILE A 177 10.13 6.92 19.13
N VAL A 178 9.99 7.67 18.04
CA VAL A 178 8.77 8.42 17.71
C VAL A 178 7.63 7.50 17.30
N VAL A 179 7.90 6.39 16.61
CA VAL A 179 6.83 5.52 16.07
C VAL A 179 5.85 5.06 17.14
N ASN A 180 6.34 4.67 18.32
CA ASN A 180 5.50 4.23 19.43
C ASN A 180 4.66 5.38 20.02
N HIS A 181 5.23 6.57 20.12
CA HIS A 181 4.50 7.77 20.58
C HIS A 181 3.42 8.18 19.57
N LEU A 182 3.73 8.05 18.28
CA LEU A 182 2.83 8.38 17.19
C LEU A 182 1.64 7.40 17.11
N ILE A 183 1.87 6.10 17.29
CA ILE A 183 0.81 5.09 17.39
C ILE A 183 -0.04 5.33 18.64
N LYS A 184 0.57 5.60 19.80
CA LYS A 184 -0.19 5.95 21.02
C LYS A 184 -1.05 7.20 20.83
N LEU A 185 -0.51 8.23 20.18
CA LEU A 185 -1.25 9.45 19.87
C LEU A 185 -2.44 9.15 18.95
N LEU A 186 -2.25 8.36 17.91
CA LEU A 186 -3.33 7.89 17.03
C LEU A 186 -4.44 7.18 17.82
N MET A 187 -4.06 6.27 18.71
CA MET A 187 -5.01 5.46 19.51
C MET A 187 -5.68 6.24 20.64
N SER A 188 -5.12 7.39 21.03
CA SER A 188 -5.69 8.25 22.07
C SER A 188 -6.96 8.99 21.62
N MET A 189 -7.28 8.97 20.32
CA MET A 189 -8.46 9.60 19.73
C MET A 189 -8.54 11.11 20.00
N ASN A 190 -7.38 11.79 20.11
CA ASN A 190 -7.33 13.25 20.13
C ASN A 190 -7.85 13.81 18.78
N ASP A 191 -8.91 14.60 18.84
CA ASP A 191 -9.61 15.14 17.67
C ASP A 191 -8.75 16.02 16.74
N ARG A 192 -7.71 16.67 17.27
CA ARG A 192 -6.87 17.61 16.50
C ARG A 192 -5.69 16.92 15.83
N TYR A 193 -5.10 15.95 16.52
CA TYR A 193 -3.81 15.38 16.11
C TYR A 193 -3.88 13.94 15.61
N SER A 194 -4.86 13.13 16.02
CA SER A 194 -4.95 11.73 15.59
C SER A 194 -5.12 11.56 14.07
N PRO A 195 -5.95 12.37 13.36
CA PRO A 195 -6.02 12.30 11.90
C PRO A 195 -4.66 12.60 11.24
N THR A 196 -3.94 13.58 11.79
CA THR A 196 -2.59 13.93 11.31
C THR A 196 -1.56 12.84 11.61
N ALA A 197 -1.67 12.18 12.76
CA ALA A 197 -0.83 11.03 13.08
C ALA A 197 -1.06 9.90 12.08
N ALA A 198 -2.31 9.65 11.69
CA ALA A 198 -2.66 8.68 10.66
C ALA A 198 -2.04 9.03 9.29
N GLU A 199 -2.11 10.30 8.89
CA GLU A 199 -1.49 10.80 7.65
C GLU A 199 0.04 10.59 7.66
N LEU A 200 0.73 10.97 8.74
CA LEU A 200 2.20 10.84 8.85
C LEU A 200 2.66 9.39 8.96
N LEU A 201 1.89 8.53 9.65
CA LEU A 201 2.12 7.09 9.66
C LEU A 201 1.96 6.50 8.27
N ALA A 202 0.95 6.91 7.52
CA ALA A 202 0.73 6.43 6.17
C ALA A 202 1.84 6.88 5.21
N GLU A 203 2.23 8.14 5.27
CA GLU A 203 3.22 8.75 4.38
C GLU A 203 4.62 8.17 4.59
N GLY A 204 5.02 7.98 5.86
CA GLY A 204 6.33 7.40 6.19
C GLY A 204 6.38 5.88 6.19
N MET A 205 5.27 5.18 5.91
CA MET A 205 5.19 3.73 6.12
C MET A 205 6.24 2.95 5.34
N ASP A 206 6.33 3.18 4.04
CA ASP A 206 7.20 2.42 3.13
C ASP A 206 8.70 2.68 3.39
N GLN A 207 9.06 3.92 3.71
CA GLN A 207 10.45 4.37 3.79
C GLN A 207 11.04 4.33 5.21
N VAL A 208 10.21 4.60 6.22
CA VAL A 208 10.64 4.79 7.61
C VAL A 208 10.02 3.75 8.52
N TRP A 209 8.69 3.74 8.66
CA TRP A 209 8.03 3.06 9.77
C TRP A 209 8.03 1.54 9.63
N LYS A 210 7.99 1.00 8.40
CA LYS A 210 8.04 -0.43 8.15
C LYS A 210 9.28 -1.09 8.75
N ASN A 211 10.43 -0.41 8.68
CA ASN A 211 11.69 -0.92 9.25
C ASN A 211 11.70 -0.87 10.78
N CYS A 212 10.94 0.05 11.38
CA CYS A 212 10.83 0.17 12.83
C CYS A 212 9.82 -0.83 13.42
N LEU A 213 8.71 -1.09 12.72
CA LEU A 213 7.60 -1.91 13.21
C LEU A 213 7.77 -3.39 12.89
N GLY A 214 8.36 -3.74 11.74
CA GLY A 214 8.55 -5.13 11.33
C GLY A 214 7.23 -5.94 11.38
N GLN A 215 7.17 -6.93 12.25
CA GLN A 215 5.99 -7.80 12.43
C GLN A 215 4.85 -7.16 13.22
N GLU A 216 5.10 -6.05 13.94
CA GLU A 216 4.06 -5.34 14.69
C GLU A 216 3.00 -4.69 13.79
N ILE A 217 3.31 -4.53 12.49
CA ILE A 217 2.36 -3.99 11.49
C ILE A 217 1.08 -4.81 11.46
N THR A 218 1.17 -6.15 11.52
CA THR A 218 -0.01 -7.02 11.50
C THR A 218 -0.93 -6.75 12.71
N HIS A 219 -0.37 -6.61 13.91
CA HIS A 219 -1.14 -6.26 15.12
C HIS A 219 -1.77 -4.87 14.96
N PHE A 220 -0.99 -3.91 14.47
CA PHE A 220 -1.44 -2.53 14.28
C PHE A 220 -2.58 -2.43 13.26
N ILE A 221 -2.58 -3.25 12.20
CA ILE A 221 -3.72 -3.36 11.27
C ILE A 221 -5.00 -3.77 12.03
N GLY A 222 -4.90 -4.75 12.92
CA GLY A 222 -6.01 -5.18 13.78
C GLY A 222 -6.53 -4.06 14.67
N ASP A 223 -5.63 -3.32 15.33
CA ASP A 223 -5.99 -2.17 16.18
C ASP A 223 -6.69 -1.08 15.38
N VAL A 224 -6.22 -0.76 14.16
CA VAL A 224 -6.84 0.24 13.29
C VAL A 224 -8.25 -0.19 12.85
N LEU A 225 -8.44 -1.46 12.49
CA LEU A 225 -9.76 -1.98 12.14
C LEU A 225 -10.71 -1.93 13.33
N PHE A 226 -10.24 -2.27 14.53
CA PHE A 226 -11.00 -2.14 15.76
C PHE A 226 -11.41 -0.69 16.04
N GLN A 227 -10.49 0.27 15.86
CA GLN A 227 -10.83 1.70 16.01
C GLN A 227 -11.89 2.16 15.01
N ILE A 228 -11.84 1.67 13.76
CA ILE A 228 -12.85 1.97 12.74
C ILE A 228 -14.22 1.40 13.14
N GLU A 229 -14.26 0.22 13.73
CA GLU A 229 -15.46 -0.39 14.31
C GLU A 229 -16.04 0.52 15.40
N CYS A 230 -15.23 0.89 16.40
CA CYS A 230 -15.63 1.76 17.50
C CYS A 230 -16.17 3.12 17.03
N LEU A 231 -15.52 3.72 16.04
CA LEU A 231 -15.96 4.99 15.45
C LEU A 231 -17.29 4.88 14.72
N SER A 232 -17.60 3.73 14.14
CA SER A 232 -18.81 3.51 13.33
C SER A 232 -20.00 3.01 14.17
N GLY A 233 -19.73 2.34 15.29
CA GLY A 233 -20.72 1.75 16.19
C GLY A 233 -21.46 2.72 17.10
N SER A 234 -21.16 4.03 17.09
CA SER A 234 -21.89 5.03 17.89
C SER A 234 -23.32 5.23 17.38
N HIS A 235 -24.23 4.33 17.77
CA HIS A 235 -25.65 4.33 17.45
C HIS A 235 -26.52 4.87 18.61
N GLY A 236 -25.95 5.67 19.52
CA GLY A 236 -26.70 6.18 20.66
C GLY A 236 -26.00 7.33 21.38
N GLY A 237 -26.04 8.53 20.79
CA GLY A 237 -25.66 9.77 21.48
C GLY A 237 -24.80 10.70 20.63
N ASN A 238 -25.42 11.80 20.18
CA ASN A 238 -24.89 12.88 19.33
C ASN A 238 -24.54 12.51 17.87
N PRO A 239 -24.89 13.38 16.90
CA PRO A 239 -24.39 13.24 15.54
C PRO A 239 -22.87 13.23 15.56
N SER A 240 -22.27 12.28 14.83
CA SER A 240 -20.82 12.13 14.65
C SER A 240 -20.19 13.51 14.46
N SER A 241 -19.36 13.95 15.42
CA SER A 241 -18.67 15.23 15.32
C SER A 241 -17.91 15.28 13.99
N VAL A 242 -17.78 16.47 13.38
CA VAL A 242 -16.97 16.64 12.15
C VAL A 242 -15.58 16.00 12.30
N GLN A 243 -15.04 16.03 13.51
CA GLN A 243 -13.74 15.44 13.86
C GLN A 243 -13.73 13.90 13.82
N SER A 244 -14.77 13.23 14.34
CA SER A 244 -14.91 11.77 14.22
C SER A 244 -14.98 11.29 12.77
N VAL A 245 -15.56 12.11 11.88
CA VAL A 245 -15.56 11.85 10.43
C VAL A 245 -14.16 12.02 9.85
N THR A 246 -13.45 13.10 10.17
CA THR A 246 -12.07 13.30 9.68
C THR A 246 -11.12 12.20 10.12
N MET A 247 -11.24 11.73 11.37
CA MET A 247 -10.45 10.61 11.88
C MET A 247 -10.78 9.31 11.14
N ARG A 248 -12.07 9.00 10.97
CA ARG A 248 -12.51 7.82 10.23
C ARG A 248 -12.01 7.85 8.77
N ASP A 249 -12.10 9.01 8.12
CA ASP A 249 -11.62 9.20 6.75
C ASP A 249 -10.11 9.04 6.64
N ALA A 250 -9.34 9.53 7.62
CA ALA A 250 -7.88 9.34 7.67
C ALA A 250 -7.51 7.86 7.86
N LEU A 251 -8.21 7.14 8.76
CA LEU A 251 -7.97 5.71 8.96
C LEU A 251 -8.31 4.88 7.71
N ILE A 252 -9.52 5.05 7.15
CA ILE A 252 -10.01 4.25 6.02
C ILE A 252 -9.33 4.64 4.70
N GLY A 253 -9.18 5.95 4.47
CA GLY A 253 -8.77 6.49 3.18
C GLY A 253 -7.25 6.52 2.97
N VAL A 254 -6.49 6.62 4.07
CA VAL A 254 -5.05 6.94 4.05
C VAL A 254 -4.23 5.87 4.78
N LEU A 255 -4.46 5.66 6.08
CA LEU A 255 -3.60 4.79 6.90
C LEU A 255 -3.76 3.31 6.61
N LEU A 256 -4.99 2.77 6.66
CA LEU A 256 -5.21 1.33 6.46
C LEU A 256 -4.70 0.85 5.08
N PRO A 257 -4.93 1.55 3.96
CA PRO A 257 -4.32 1.18 2.69
C PRO A 257 -2.79 1.16 2.74
N SER A 258 -2.16 2.11 3.43
CA SER A 258 -0.70 2.16 3.56
C SER A 258 -0.16 0.97 4.38
N LEU A 259 -0.81 0.64 5.49
CA LEU A 259 -0.49 -0.55 6.29
C LEU A 259 -0.66 -1.85 5.49
N ALA A 260 -1.78 -1.97 4.76
CA ALA A 260 -2.05 -3.14 3.92
C ALA A 260 -1.00 -3.31 2.81
N MET A 261 -0.46 -2.21 2.27
CA MET A 261 0.63 -2.24 1.30
C MET A 261 1.98 -2.61 1.92
N ALA A 262 2.21 -2.22 3.18
CA ALA A 262 3.44 -2.52 3.90
C ALA A 262 3.56 -4.00 4.27
N ASP A 263 2.44 -4.62 4.64
CA ASP A 263 2.32 -6.03 5.02
C ASP A 263 1.04 -6.66 4.46
N VAL A 264 1.08 -7.00 3.16
CA VAL A 264 -0.06 -7.60 2.44
C VAL A 264 -0.47 -8.94 3.05
N GLU A 265 0.51 -9.76 3.43
CA GLU A 265 0.24 -11.08 4.02
C GLU A 265 -0.44 -10.96 5.38
N GLY A 266 0.11 -10.15 6.29
CA GLY A 266 -0.49 -9.90 7.59
C GLY A 266 -1.87 -9.25 7.47
N PHE A 267 -2.05 -8.29 6.55
CA PHE A 267 -3.35 -7.70 6.27
C PHE A 267 -4.38 -8.76 5.86
N LEU A 268 -4.05 -9.65 4.91
CA LEU A 268 -4.96 -10.71 4.47
C LEU A 268 -5.23 -11.73 5.59
N GLY A 269 -4.27 -11.98 6.47
CA GLY A 269 -4.46 -12.79 7.67
C GLY A 269 -5.46 -12.17 8.65
N VAL A 270 -5.31 -10.89 8.96
CA VAL A 270 -6.24 -10.16 9.83
C VAL A 270 -7.65 -10.13 9.21
N VAL A 271 -7.74 -9.76 7.94
CA VAL A 271 -9.00 -9.64 7.22
C VAL A 271 -9.76 -10.96 7.14
N GLU A 272 -9.06 -12.09 6.95
CA GLU A 272 -9.67 -13.43 7.02
C GLU A 272 -10.29 -13.71 8.39
N GLY A 273 -9.57 -13.41 9.48
CA GLY A 273 -10.09 -13.56 10.84
C GLY A 273 -11.32 -12.68 11.09
N GLN A 274 -11.33 -11.46 10.54
CA GLN A 274 -12.44 -10.51 10.71
C GLN A 274 -13.70 -10.92 9.97
N ILE A 275 -13.63 -11.57 8.80
CA ILE A 275 -14.85 -12.06 8.11
C ILE A 275 -15.70 -12.91 9.04
N TRP A 276 -15.05 -13.89 9.67
CA TRP A 276 -15.72 -14.92 10.45
C TRP A 276 -15.93 -14.50 11.90
N GLY A 277 -15.13 -13.54 12.38
CA GLY A 277 -15.14 -13.09 13.77
C GLY A 277 -16.00 -11.87 14.07
N THR A 278 -16.48 -11.13 13.06
CA THR A 278 -17.28 -9.91 13.25
C THR A 278 -18.73 -10.07 12.81
N ALA A 279 -19.60 -9.19 13.33
CA ALA A 279 -21.01 -9.18 12.96
C ALA A 279 -21.20 -8.77 11.49
N SER A 280 -22.30 -9.24 10.88
CA SER A 280 -22.61 -9.00 9.46
C SER A 280 -22.81 -7.52 9.10
N ASP A 281 -23.16 -6.67 10.06
CA ASP A 281 -23.33 -5.23 9.91
C ASP A 281 -22.07 -4.42 10.22
N SER A 282 -20.96 -5.09 10.59
CA SER A 282 -19.70 -4.42 10.86
C SER A 282 -19.20 -3.63 9.64
N PRO A 283 -18.75 -2.36 9.81
CA PRO A 283 -18.09 -1.59 8.76
C PRO A 283 -16.77 -2.21 8.26
N VAL A 284 -16.14 -3.12 9.02
CA VAL A 284 -14.85 -3.71 8.70
C VAL A 284 -14.89 -4.44 7.37
N HIS A 285 -16.00 -5.09 7.02
CA HIS A 285 -16.18 -5.77 5.73
C HIS A 285 -16.02 -4.80 4.55
N LEU A 286 -16.74 -3.68 4.58
CA LEU A 286 -16.70 -2.67 3.52
C LEU A 286 -15.33 -1.98 3.44
N VAL A 287 -14.74 -1.69 4.60
CA VAL A 287 -13.44 -1.02 4.69
C VAL A 287 -12.31 -1.93 4.18
N SER A 288 -12.35 -3.21 4.52
CA SER A 288 -11.40 -4.21 4.03
C SER A 288 -11.49 -4.37 2.51
N LEU A 289 -12.70 -4.39 1.93
CA LEU A 289 -12.88 -4.38 0.47
C LEU A 289 -12.24 -3.16 -0.20
N LYS A 290 -12.40 -1.96 0.39
CA LYS A 290 -11.76 -0.73 -0.11
C LYS A 290 -10.24 -0.81 -0.03
N ALA A 291 -9.69 -1.36 1.06
CA ALA A 291 -8.25 -1.56 1.21
C ALA A 291 -7.73 -2.59 0.19
N ILE A 292 -8.42 -3.72 -0.03
CA ILE A 292 -8.08 -4.70 -1.07
C ILE A 292 -8.01 -4.04 -2.46
N ILE A 293 -8.99 -3.21 -2.82
CA ILE A 293 -8.97 -2.45 -4.10
C ILE A 293 -7.70 -1.59 -4.21
N ARG A 294 -7.25 -0.97 -3.11
CA ARG A 294 -6.02 -0.17 -3.10
C ARG A 294 -4.77 -1.03 -3.26
N VAL A 295 -4.72 -2.20 -2.60
CA VAL A 295 -3.61 -3.15 -2.76
C VAL A 295 -3.52 -3.67 -4.19
N VAL A 296 -4.65 -4.04 -4.81
CA VAL A 296 -4.73 -4.47 -6.21
C VAL A 296 -4.17 -3.41 -7.16
N ARG A 297 -4.45 -2.13 -6.89
CA ARG A 297 -3.97 -1.02 -7.72
C ARG A 297 -2.49 -0.68 -7.49
N GLY A 298 -2.01 -0.80 -6.25
CA GLY A 298 -0.66 -0.40 -5.86
C GLY A 298 0.39 -1.49 -6.10
N SER A 299 0.12 -2.73 -5.69
CA SER A 299 1.09 -3.83 -5.69
C SER A 299 0.45 -5.18 -6.10
N PRO A 300 -0.18 -5.26 -7.29
CA PRO A 300 -0.94 -6.46 -7.69
C PRO A 300 -0.14 -7.77 -7.70
N LYS A 301 1.19 -7.70 -7.91
CA LYS A 301 2.06 -8.89 -7.88
C LYS A 301 2.05 -9.58 -6.50
N LEU A 302 1.98 -8.82 -5.42
CA LEU A 302 2.00 -9.35 -4.04
C LEU A 302 0.75 -10.17 -3.72
N LEU A 303 -0.34 -9.98 -4.47
CA LEU A 303 -1.59 -10.73 -4.32
C LEU A 303 -1.58 -12.07 -5.05
N ALA A 304 -0.66 -12.29 -5.99
CA ALA A 304 -0.60 -13.49 -6.80
C ALA A 304 -0.69 -14.82 -6.02
N PRO A 305 0.07 -15.02 -4.92
CA PRO A 305 -0.03 -16.26 -4.12
C PRO A 305 -1.34 -16.36 -3.31
N TYR A 306 -2.08 -15.27 -3.14
CA TYR A 306 -3.28 -15.20 -2.30
C TYR A 306 -4.57 -14.99 -3.10
N LEU A 307 -4.54 -15.09 -4.44
CA LEU A 307 -5.68 -14.73 -5.30
C LEU A 307 -6.97 -15.49 -4.95
N GLU A 308 -6.89 -16.80 -4.75
CA GLU A 308 -8.08 -17.58 -4.37
C GLU A 308 -8.65 -17.09 -3.04
N LYS A 309 -7.80 -16.86 -2.04
CA LYS A 309 -8.21 -16.39 -0.71
C LYS A 309 -8.87 -15.01 -0.79
N VAL A 310 -8.27 -14.09 -1.54
CA VAL A 310 -8.81 -12.73 -1.76
C VAL A 310 -10.16 -12.79 -2.49
N VAL A 311 -10.28 -13.61 -3.53
CA VAL A 311 -11.55 -13.76 -4.26
C VAL A 311 -12.61 -14.41 -3.38
N SER A 312 -12.25 -15.44 -2.61
CA SER A 312 -13.15 -16.07 -1.66
C SER A 312 -13.66 -15.09 -0.61
N TYR A 313 -12.80 -14.21 -0.10
CA TYR A 313 -13.18 -13.11 0.78
C TYR A 313 -14.24 -12.22 0.13
N ILE A 314 -13.96 -11.73 -1.09
CA ILE A 314 -14.85 -10.80 -1.78
C ILE A 314 -16.20 -11.47 -2.07
N LEU A 315 -16.18 -12.71 -2.54
CA LEU A 315 -17.37 -13.51 -2.79
C LEU A 315 -18.20 -13.68 -1.51
N HIS A 316 -17.58 -14.00 -0.38
CA HIS A 316 -18.29 -14.15 0.89
C HIS A 316 -19.09 -12.89 1.27
N THR A 317 -18.53 -11.69 1.04
CA THR A 317 -19.26 -10.42 1.29
C THR A 317 -20.49 -10.20 0.38
N MET A 318 -20.67 -11.03 -0.66
CA MET A 318 -21.79 -11.00 -1.59
C MET A 318 -22.81 -12.13 -1.34
N ASP A 319 -22.59 -12.98 -0.34
CA ASP A 319 -23.39 -14.19 -0.08
C ASP A 319 -24.90 -13.86 -0.02
N PRO A 320 -25.74 -14.48 -0.88
CA PRO A 320 -27.18 -14.24 -0.88
C PRO A 320 -27.87 -14.65 0.43
N THR A 321 -27.27 -15.52 1.24
CA THR A 321 -27.82 -15.94 2.53
C THR A 321 -27.63 -14.89 3.63
N ASN A 322 -26.61 -14.02 3.52
CA ASN A 322 -26.34 -12.95 4.48
C ASN A 322 -26.78 -11.58 3.91
N LEU A 323 -28.08 -11.30 4.02
CA LEU A 323 -28.68 -10.10 3.45
C LEU A 323 -28.10 -8.78 4.00
N VAL A 324 -27.68 -8.76 5.27
CA VAL A 324 -27.16 -7.56 5.94
C VAL A 324 -25.81 -7.16 5.35
N MET A 325 -24.85 -8.11 5.38
CA MET A 325 -23.51 -7.88 4.83
C MET A 325 -23.57 -7.63 3.33
N ARG A 326 -24.37 -8.42 2.60
CA ARG A 326 -24.56 -8.27 1.16
C ARG A 326 -25.08 -6.88 0.80
N LYS A 327 -26.08 -6.36 1.52
CA LYS A 327 -26.62 -5.01 1.29
C LYS A 327 -25.56 -3.93 1.45
N ALA A 328 -24.66 -4.07 2.42
CA ALA A 328 -23.58 -3.10 2.66
C ALA A 328 -22.43 -3.21 1.65
N CYS A 329 -22.09 -4.43 1.20
CA CYS A 329 -20.83 -4.69 0.51
C CYS A 329 -20.96 -4.90 -1.00
N VAL A 330 -22.09 -5.42 -1.51
CA VAL A 330 -22.19 -5.97 -2.88
C VAL A 330 -21.67 -5.03 -3.98
N ALA A 331 -21.97 -3.74 -3.92
CA ALA A 331 -21.50 -2.77 -4.91
C ALA A 331 -19.96 -2.65 -4.91
N THR A 332 -19.35 -2.59 -3.72
CA THR A 332 -17.89 -2.51 -3.57
C THR A 332 -17.22 -3.84 -3.91
N SER A 333 -17.85 -4.97 -3.59
CA SER A 333 -17.37 -6.31 -3.94
C SER A 333 -17.28 -6.50 -5.45
N VAL A 334 -18.32 -6.09 -6.20
CA VAL A 334 -18.30 -6.13 -7.68
C VAL A 334 -17.20 -5.22 -8.24
N ILE A 335 -17.01 -4.02 -7.66
CA ILE A 335 -15.90 -3.12 -8.05
C ILE A 335 -14.55 -3.79 -7.80
N ALA A 336 -14.38 -4.48 -6.66
CA ALA A 336 -13.15 -5.19 -6.32
C ALA A 336 -12.86 -6.33 -7.31
N LEU A 337 -13.85 -7.16 -7.64
CA LEU A 337 -13.68 -8.25 -8.62
C LEU A 337 -13.31 -7.72 -10.01
N ARG A 338 -13.96 -6.65 -10.48
CA ARG A 338 -13.63 -6.00 -11.75
C ARG A 338 -12.20 -5.44 -11.75
N GLU A 339 -11.81 -4.80 -10.65
CA GLU A 339 -10.46 -4.25 -10.51
C GLU A 339 -9.41 -5.36 -10.55
N ILE A 340 -9.64 -6.47 -9.85
CA ILE A 340 -8.75 -7.64 -9.86
C ILE A 340 -8.64 -8.21 -11.28
N ALA A 341 -9.75 -8.49 -11.96
CA ALA A 341 -9.75 -9.03 -13.31
C ALA A 341 -9.08 -8.10 -14.34
N ARG A 342 -9.13 -6.78 -14.12
CA ARG A 342 -8.48 -5.79 -14.96
C ARG A 342 -6.95 -5.82 -14.83
N VAL A 343 -6.47 -5.93 -13.59
CA VAL A 343 -5.04 -5.78 -13.26
C VAL A 343 -4.29 -7.11 -13.26
N VAL A 344 -4.93 -8.18 -12.78
CA VAL A 344 -4.34 -9.52 -12.61
C VAL A 344 -4.82 -10.43 -13.76
N PRO A 345 -3.96 -10.74 -14.75
CA PRO A 345 -4.38 -11.52 -15.92
C PRO A 345 -4.76 -12.98 -15.60
N MET A 346 -4.40 -13.49 -14.43
CA MET A 346 -4.79 -14.81 -13.93
C MET A 346 -6.24 -14.86 -13.44
N VAL A 347 -6.99 -13.75 -13.55
CA VAL A 347 -8.40 -13.65 -13.19
C VAL A 347 -9.18 -13.16 -14.40
N SER A 348 -10.27 -13.87 -14.74
CA SER A 348 -11.14 -13.49 -15.86
C SER A 348 -12.58 -13.38 -15.38
N LEU A 349 -13.27 -12.32 -15.82
CA LEU A 349 -14.66 -12.05 -15.53
C LEU A 349 -15.49 -12.13 -16.81
N ASN A 350 -16.60 -12.87 -16.80
CA ASN A 350 -17.62 -12.79 -17.83
C ASN A 350 -18.86 -12.13 -17.22
N GLU A 351 -19.05 -10.85 -17.53
CA GLU A 351 -20.14 -10.06 -16.95
C GLU A 351 -21.53 -10.50 -17.42
N SER A 352 -21.66 -10.91 -18.69
CA SER A 352 -22.93 -11.36 -19.26
C SER A 352 -23.49 -12.62 -18.59
N MET A 353 -22.59 -13.52 -18.16
CA MET A 353 -22.96 -14.80 -17.56
C MET A 353 -22.71 -14.85 -16.05
N THR A 354 -22.35 -13.73 -15.42
CA THR A 354 -22.00 -13.62 -13.99
C THR A 354 -20.96 -14.65 -13.51
N ARG A 355 -19.99 -14.99 -14.36
CA ARG A 355 -18.94 -16.00 -14.06
C ARG A 355 -17.59 -15.36 -13.78
N LEU A 356 -16.87 -15.97 -12.83
CA LEU A 356 -15.52 -15.58 -12.45
C LEU A 356 -14.59 -16.80 -12.52
N ALA A 357 -13.44 -16.66 -13.16
CA ALA A 357 -12.39 -17.67 -13.18
C ALA A 357 -11.13 -17.12 -12.51
N VAL A 358 -10.53 -17.92 -11.64
CA VAL A 358 -9.30 -17.60 -10.89
C VAL A 358 -8.32 -18.75 -11.06
N GLY A 359 -7.17 -18.48 -11.66
CA GLY A 359 -6.11 -19.45 -11.84
C GLY A 359 -5.00 -19.30 -10.81
N ASP A 360 -4.37 -20.42 -10.45
CA ASP A 360 -3.16 -20.43 -9.64
C ASP A 360 -2.03 -19.70 -10.37
N ALA A 361 -1.66 -18.52 -9.86
CA ALA A 361 -0.60 -17.71 -10.44
C ALA A 361 0.78 -18.33 -10.19
N ILE A 362 1.02 -18.80 -8.96
CA ILE A 362 2.27 -19.39 -8.49
C ILE A 362 1.92 -20.66 -7.74
N GLY A 363 2.54 -21.78 -8.09
CA GLY A 363 2.25 -23.06 -7.45
C GLY A 363 3.03 -24.21 -8.06
N ASP A 364 2.73 -25.42 -7.59
CA ASP A 364 3.24 -26.65 -8.20
C ASP A 364 2.60 -26.82 -9.59
N VAL A 365 3.43 -26.82 -10.63
CA VAL A 365 2.98 -26.93 -12.03
C VAL A 365 2.26 -28.27 -12.29
N SER A 366 2.49 -29.29 -11.46
CA SER A 366 1.80 -30.59 -11.56
C SER A 366 0.41 -30.62 -10.91
N LYS A 367 0.06 -29.59 -10.13
CA LYS A 367 -1.22 -29.51 -9.39
C LYS A 367 -1.98 -28.22 -9.63
N THR A 368 -1.60 -27.48 -10.67
CA THR A 368 -2.20 -26.18 -10.99
C THR A 368 -3.67 -26.34 -11.35
N THR A 369 -4.54 -25.54 -10.73
CA THR A 369 -5.96 -25.53 -11.06
C THR A 369 -6.45 -24.14 -11.44
N ILE A 370 -7.66 -24.12 -12.03
CA ILE A 370 -8.45 -22.91 -12.21
C ILE A 370 -9.81 -23.13 -11.55
N HIS A 371 -10.17 -22.24 -10.64
CA HIS A 371 -11.46 -22.26 -9.98
C HIS A 371 -12.45 -21.35 -10.72
N VAL A 372 -13.61 -21.91 -11.04
CA VAL A 372 -14.70 -21.18 -11.68
C VAL A 372 -15.84 -21.02 -10.68
N TYR A 373 -16.32 -19.80 -10.53
CA TYR A 373 -17.39 -19.40 -9.62
C TYR A 373 -18.56 -18.81 -10.40
N ASP A 374 -19.75 -19.06 -9.90
CA ASP A 374 -20.94 -18.27 -10.22
C ASP A 374 -21.07 -17.15 -9.18
N MET A 375 -21.07 -15.90 -9.65
CA MET A 375 -21.15 -14.72 -8.79
C MET A 375 -22.57 -14.43 -8.31
N GLU A 376 -23.60 -14.95 -8.98
CA GLU A 376 -24.98 -14.76 -8.54
C GLU A 376 -25.27 -15.62 -7.30
N SER A 377 -24.95 -16.91 -7.36
CA SER A 377 -25.08 -17.82 -6.22
C SER A 377 -23.89 -17.78 -5.26
N VAL A 378 -22.77 -17.16 -5.63
CA VAL A 378 -21.53 -17.11 -4.84
C VAL A 378 -21.00 -18.53 -4.55
N THR A 379 -21.06 -19.41 -5.55
CA THR A 379 -20.62 -20.80 -5.39
C THR A 379 -19.52 -21.18 -6.37
N LYS A 380 -18.55 -21.98 -5.90
CA LYS A 380 -17.58 -22.64 -6.77
C LYS A 380 -18.33 -23.67 -7.60
N ILE A 381 -18.40 -23.45 -8.91
CA ILE A 381 -19.11 -24.31 -9.84
C ILE A 381 -18.19 -25.39 -10.42
N ARG A 382 -16.91 -25.09 -10.65
CA ARG A 382 -15.94 -26.05 -11.24
C ARG A 382 -14.51 -25.83 -10.78
N ILE A 383 -13.73 -26.89 -10.93
CA ILE A 383 -12.27 -26.90 -10.90
C ILE A 383 -11.78 -27.41 -12.25
N LEU A 384 -10.95 -26.65 -12.95
CA LEU A 384 -10.30 -27.06 -14.19
C LEU A 384 -8.86 -27.46 -13.88
N ASP A 385 -8.43 -28.59 -14.40
CA ASP A 385 -7.06 -29.07 -14.26
C ASP A 385 -6.16 -28.39 -15.28
N ALA A 386 -5.27 -27.53 -14.79
CA ALA A 386 -4.28 -26.81 -15.58
C ALA A 386 -2.86 -27.34 -15.34
N SER A 387 -2.72 -28.57 -14.81
CA SER A 387 -1.42 -29.22 -14.62
C SER A 387 -0.64 -29.38 -15.92
N ALA A 388 0.69 -29.42 -15.81
CA ALA A 388 1.54 -29.76 -16.95
C ALA A 388 1.40 -31.25 -17.32
N PRO A 389 1.48 -31.60 -18.62
CA PRO A 389 1.49 -33.00 -19.05
C PRO A 389 2.62 -33.80 -18.38
N PRO A 390 2.40 -35.09 -18.06
CA PRO A 390 3.45 -35.96 -17.54
C PRO A 390 4.66 -36.02 -18.49
N GLY A 391 5.88 -35.84 -17.95
CA GLY A 391 7.13 -35.90 -18.72
C GLY A 391 7.52 -34.60 -19.43
N PHE A 392 6.81 -33.49 -19.18
CA PHE A 392 7.17 -32.19 -19.75
C PHE A 392 8.41 -31.61 -19.04
N PRO A 393 9.50 -31.26 -19.77
CA PRO A 393 10.64 -30.59 -19.16
C PRO A 393 10.21 -29.20 -18.73
N VAL A 394 10.36 -28.88 -17.45
CA VAL A 394 10.19 -27.51 -16.95
C VAL A 394 11.35 -26.72 -17.55
N LEU A 395 11.09 -25.98 -18.64
CA LEU A 395 12.11 -25.26 -19.42
C LEU A 395 12.89 -24.18 -18.62
N LEU A 396 12.55 -24.00 -17.33
CA LEU A 396 13.14 -23.06 -16.39
C LEU A 396 13.67 -23.74 -15.11
N GLU A 397 13.91 -25.06 -15.12
CA GLU A 397 14.56 -25.78 -14.01
C GLU A 397 16.03 -25.33 -13.91
N GLY A 398 16.28 -24.25 -13.18
CA GLY A 398 17.61 -23.98 -12.62
C GLY A 398 17.78 -24.79 -11.36
N ALA A 399 18.65 -25.82 -11.37
CA ALA A 399 19.34 -26.53 -10.28
C ALA A 399 18.66 -26.84 -8.91
N SER A 400 17.43 -26.43 -8.62
CA SER A 400 16.75 -26.62 -7.34
C SER A 400 15.54 -27.54 -7.49
N ASN A 401 15.43 -28.53 -6.59
CA ASN A 401 14.35 -29.53 -6.49
C ASN A 401 12.93 -28.96 -6.23
N THR A 402 12.73 -27.65 -6.31
CA THR A 402 11.45 -26.98 -6.02
C THR A 402 10.57 -26.91 -7.26
N LYS A 403 9.48 -27.69 -7.27
CA LYS A 403 8.45 -27.72 -8.33
C LYS A 403 7.55 -26.47 -8.41
N VAL A 404 7.82 -25.45 -7.61
CA VAL A 404 7.01 -24.22 -7.52
C VAL A 404 7.49 -23.21 -8.55
N ALA A 405 6.59 -22.82 -9.45
CA ALA A 405 6.87 -21.85 -10.50
C ALA A 405 5.62 -21.00 -10.81
N THR A 406 5.77 -19.99 -11.67
CA THR A 406 4.62 -19.29 -12.27
C THR A 406 3.82 -20.27 -13.11
N ALA A 407 2.57 -20.54 -12.74
CA ALA A 407 1.80 -21.61 -13.35
C ALA A 407 0.85 -21.08 -14.43
N ILE A 408 0.04 -20.07 -14.11
CA ILE A 408 -0.86 -19.41 -15.06
C ILE A 408 -0.43 -17.95 -15.21
N SER A 409 -0.26 -17.52 -16.46
CA SER A 409 0.16 -16.16 -16.82
C SER A 409 -1.00 -15.31 -17.33
N ALA A 410 -2.02 -15.92 -17.95
CA ALA A 410 -3.24 -15.23 -18.36
C ALA A 410 -4.44 -16.18 -18.49
N LEU A 411 -5.64 -15.66 -18.23
CA LEU A 411 -6.94 -16.30 -18.43
C LEU A 411 -7.86 -15.41 -19.28
N SER A 412 -8.76 -16.03 -20.03
CA SER A 412 -9.85 -15.31 -20.71
C SER A 412 -11.04 -16.21 -20.99
N PHE A 413 -12.23 -15.78 -20.57
CA PHE A 413 -13.50 -16.37 -21.00
C PHE A 413 -13.79 -16.03 -22.46
N SER A 414 -14.37 -16.98 -23.19
CA SER A 414 -14.96 -16.70 -24.49
C SER A 414 -16.10 -15.68 -24.38
N PRO A 415 -16.40 -14.91 -25.44
CA PRO A 415 -17.44 -13.88 -25.40
C PRO A 415 -18.83 -14.42 -25.04
N ASP A 416 -19.13 -15.65 -25.47
CA ASP A 416 -20.36 -16.38 -25.13
C ASP A 416 -20.36 -16.99 -23.71
N GLY A 417 -19.22 -16.94 -23.01
CA GLY A 417 -19.03 -17.54 -21.68
C GLY A 417 -19.04 -19.06 -21.68
N GLU A 418 -19.07 -19.70 -22.85
CA GLU A 418 -19.13 -21.15 -22.99
C GLU A 418 -17.77 -21.83 -22.91
N GLY A 419 -16.66 -21.09 -22.90
CA GLY A 419 -15.35 -21.69 -22.66
C GLY A 419 -14.34 -20.75 -22.05
N LEU A 420 -13.22 -21.32 -21.65
CA LEU A 420 -12.15 -20.62 -20.96
C LEU A 420 -10.81 -21.00 -21.60
N VAL A 421 -9.95 -20.01 -21.84
CA VAL A 421 -8.56 -20.21 -22.27
C VAL A 421 -7.61 -19.77 -21.17
N ALA A 422 -6.54 -20.54 -20.97
CA ALA A 422 -5.42 -20.19 -20.10
C ALA A 422 -4.10 -20.24 -20.86
N PHE A 423 -3.19 -19.32 -20.56
CA PHE A 423 -1.82 -19.32 -21.05
C PHE A 423 -0.85 -19.48 -19.87
N SER A 424 0.14 -20.36 -20.05
CA SER A 424 1.27 -20.54 -19.15
C SER A 424 2.55 -20.17 -19.90
N GLU A 425 3.24 -19.12 -19.44
CA GLU A 425 4.59 -18.80 -19.92
C GLU A 425 5.54 -19.95 -19.66
N ASN A 426 5.43 -20.55 -18.47
CA ASN A 426 6.16 -21.76 -18.12
C ASN A 426 5.58 -22.95 -18.88
N GLY A 427 6.38 -23.45 -19.83
CA GLY A 427 6.00 -24.49 -20.77
C GLY A 427 5.32 -23.99 -22.04
N LEU A 428 5.23 -22.67 -22.23
CA LEU A 428 4.76 -22.01 -23.46
C LEU A 428 3.52 -22.69 -24.05
N MET A 429 2.44 -22.72 -23.28
CA MET A 429 1.26 -23.49 -23.66
C MET A 429 -0.04 -22.74 -23.42
N ILE A 430 -0.98 -22.95 -24.34
CA ILE A 430 -2.35 -22.48 -24.26
C ILE A 430 -3.24 -23.70 -24.02
N ARG A 431 -4.06 -23.64 -22.97
CA ARG A 431 -5.07 -24.63 -22.62
C ARG A 431 -6.46 -24.08 -22.90
N TRP A 432 -7.32 -24.91 -23.47
CA TRP A 432 -8.70 -24.56 -23.80
C TRP A 432 -9.67 -25.57 -23.20
N TRP A 433 -10.73 -25.05 -22.56
CA TRP A 433 -11.86 -25.83 -22.08
C TRP A 433 -13.13 -25.35 -22.80
N SER A 434 -13.71 -26.22 -23.63
CA SER A 434 -14.93 -25.93 -24.40
C SER A 434 -16.18 -26.29 -23.62
N LEU A 435 -16.51 -25.50 -22.60
CA LEU A 435 -17.46 -25.86 -21.54
C LEU A 435 -18.95 -25.93 -21.93
N GLY A 436 -19.37 -25.44 -23.11
CA GLY A 436 -20.69 -25.61 -23.80
C GLY A 436 -21.98 -25.47 -22.97
N SER A 437 -23.03 -24.79 -23.45
CA SER A 437 -24.32 -24.66 -22.72
C SER A 437 -24.87 -25.97 -22.14
N ALA A 438 -24.94 -27.03 -22.95
CA ALA A 438 -25.39 -28.35 -22.49
C ALA A 438 -24.45 -29.01 -21.46
N TRP A 439 -23.17 -28.67 -21.46
CA TRP A 439 -22.19 -29.18 -20.50
C TRP A 439 -22.26 -28.39 -19.17
N TRP A 440 -22.59 -27.09 -19.19
CA TRP A 440 -22.98 -26.36 -17.98
C TRP A 440 -24.25 -26.92 -17.33
N GLU A 441 -25.28 -27.23 -18.11
CA GLU A 441 -26.58 -27.71 -17.63
C GLU A 441 -26.54 -29.16 -17.10
N ARG A 442 -25.86 -30.08 -17.81
CA ARG A 442 -25.78 -31.52 -17.43
C ARG A 442 -25.03 -31.80 -16.13
N LEU A 443 -24.34 -30.80 -15.59
CA LEU A 443 -23.50 -30.91 -14.41
C LEU A 443 -23.88 -29.87 -13.34
N SER A 444 -25.13 -29.41 -13.33
CA SER A 444 -25.71 -28.56 -12.26
C SER A 444 -25.67 -29.21 -10.87
N THR A 445 -25.22 -30.46 -10.75
CA THR A 445 -24.72 -31.07 -9.51
C THR A 445 -23.30 -30.58 -9.21
N LYS A 446 -23.09 -30.00 -8.02
CA LYS A 446 -21.80 -29.49 -7.52
C LYS A 446 -20.70 -30.57 -7.57
N SER A 447 -20.02 -30.71 -8.70
CA SER A 447 -18.89 -31.63 -8.89
C SER A 447 -17.58 -30.86 -8.79
N VAL A 448 -16.76 -31.26 -7.83
CA VAL A 448 -15.44 -30.67 -7.53
C VAL A 448 -14.32 -31.49 -8.20
N VAL A 449 -14.66 -32.47 -9.05
CA VAL A 449 -13.67 -33.27 -9.78
C VAL A 449 -12.98 -32.38 -10.82
N PRO A 450 -11.63 -32.30 -10.82
CA PRO A 450 -10.90 -31.48 -11.78
C PRO A 450 -11.15 -31.90 -13.23
N VAL A 451 -11.46 -30.93 -14.09
CA VAL A 451 -11.79 -31.14 -15.50
C VAL A 451 -10.54 -30.93 -16.37
N GLN A 452 -10.16 -31.96 -17.12
CA GLN A 452 -9.05 -31.90 -18.07
C GLN A 452 -9.32 -30.92 -19.22
N CYS A 453 -8.27 -30.29 -19.73
CA CYS A 453 -8.39 -29.40 -20.88
C CYS A 453 -8.86 -30.17 -22.13
N THR A 454 -9.72 -29.53 -22.93
CA THR A 454 -10.21 -30.08 -24.20
C THR A 454 -9.11 -30.06 -25.26
N LYS A 455 -8.27 -29.02 -25.23
CA LYS A 455 -7.18 -28.84 -26.20
C LYS A 455 -5.97 -28.17 -25.54
N LEU A 456 -4.78 -28.62 -25.92
CA LEU A 456 -3.49 -28.05 -25.56
C LEU A 456 -2.78 -27.59 -26.83
N ILE A 457 -2.25 -26.38 -26.83
CA ILE A 457 -1.51 -25.78 -27.96
C ILE A 457 -0.16 -25.30 -27.45
N PHE A 458 0.93 -25.72 -28.08
CA PHE A 458 2.26 -25.20 -27.78
C PHE A 458 2.53 -23.91 -28.55
N VAL A 459 3.04 -22.92 -27.83
CA VAL A 459 3.41 -21.60 -28.32
C VAL A 459 4.90 -21.63 -28.66
N PRO A 460 5.31 -21.22 -29.88
CA PRO A 460 6.72 -21.20 -30.23
C PRO A 460 7.49 -20.14 -29.40
N PRO A 461 8.73 -20.42 -28.99
CA PRO A 461 9.55 -19.45 -28.26
C PRO A 461 9.92 -18.25 -29.15
N TRP A 462 9.58 -17.04 -28.68
CA TRP A 462 9.84 -15.75 -29.33
C TRP A 462 11.07 -15.06 -28.70
N GLU A 463 11.75 -14.21 -29.46
CA GLU A 463 12.99 -13.52 -29.04
C GLU A 463 12.78 -12.53 -27.88
N SER A 464 11.53 -12.18 -27.57
CA SER A 464 11.17 -11.17 -26.57
C SER A 464 10.60 -11.73 -25.27
N PHE A 465 10.54 -13.05 -25.05
CA PHE A 465 10.15 -13.62 -23.75
C PHE A 465 11.08 -13.13 -22.62
N SER A 466 10.63 -13.19 -21.35
CA SER A 466 11.41 -12.75 -20.19
C SER A 466 12.88 -13.20 -20.28
N PRO A 467 13.89 -12.40 -19.87
CA PRO A 467 15.31 -12.78 -19.96
C PRO A 467 15.64 -14.17 -19.39
N ASN A 468 14.84 -14.63 -18.42
CA ASN A 468 14.92 -15.95 -17.80
C ASN A 468 14.49 -17.10 -18.74
N SER A 469 13.69 -16.80 -19.76
CA SER A 469 13.16 -17.69 -20.82
C SER A 469 13.95 -17.56 -22.14
N SER A 470 15.10 -16.89 -22.13
CA SER A 470 15.92 -16.72 -23.33
C SER A 470 16.32 -18.07 -23.95
N ARG A 471 16.33 -18.15 -25.28
CA ARG A 471 16.72 -19.35 -26.06
C ARG A 471 18.04 -19.99 -25.60
N LEU A 472 18.93 -19.23 -24.97
CA LEU A 472 20.20 -19.69 -24.39
C LEU A 472 20.01 -20.54 -23.12
N SER A 473 19.06 -20.23 -22.24
CA SER A 473 18.79 -21.07 -21.05
C SER A 473 18.09 -22.38 -21.44
N ILE A 474 17.16 -22.31 -22.39
CA ILE A 474 16.44 -23.46 -22.94
C ILE A 474 17.38 -24.38 -23.74
N MET A 475 18.28 -23.83 -24.56
CA MET A 475 19.27 -24.67 -25.26
C MET A 475 20.33 -25.22 -24.31
N ASN A 476 20.71 -24.50 -23.24
CA ASN A 476 21.66 -25.02 -22.25
C ASN A 476 21.08 -26.17 -21.40
N SER A 477 19.79 -26.16 -21.07
CA SER A 477 19.16 -27.29 -20.37
C SER A 477 18.99 -28.52 -21.28
N ILE A 478 18.73 -28.31 -22.57
CA ILE A 478 18.59 -29.39 -23.56
C ILE A 478 19.97 -29.97 -23.97
N LEU A 479 21.01 -29.13 -24.15
CA LEU A 479 22.37 -29.59 -24.49
C LEU A 479 23.22 -29.97 -23.26
N GLY A 480 22.83 -29.56 -22.05
CA GLY A 480 23.60 -29.81 -20.83
C GLY A 480 23.52 -31.24 -20.30
N HIS A 481 22.64 -32.08 -20.86
CA HIS A 481 22.43 -33.44 -20.34
C HIS A 481 23.59 -34.42 -20.64
N ASP A 482 24.55 -34.05 -21.50
CA ASP A 482 25.65 -34.92 -21.94
C ASP A 482 27.04 -34.60 -21.37
N LYS A 483 27.19 -33.63 -20.47
CA LYS A 483 28.49 -33.36 -19.80
C LYS A 483 28.36 -33.24 -18.29
N ARG A 484 28.28 -34.39 -17.63
CA ARG A 484 28.73 -34.56 -16.25
C ARG A 484 30.24 -34.32 -16.19
N SER A 485 30.66 -33.08 -15.98
CA SER A 485 32.02 -32.78 -15.55
C SER A 485 31.98 -31.84 -14.35
N ASN A 486 32.38 -32.41 -13.21
CA ASN A 486 32.65 -31.79 -11.91
C ASN A 486 33.03 -30.30 -11.99
N GLN A 487 32.14 -29.42 -11.54
CA GLN A 487 32.48 -28.14 -10.96
C GLN A 487 31.58 -27.93 -9.74
N GLU A 488 32.18 -28.04 -8.55
CA GLU A 488 31.59 -27.64 -7.28
C GLU A 488 31.48 -26.11 -7.25
N ASP A 489 30.43 -25.56 -7.83
CA ASP A 489 30.01 -24.19 -7.50
C ASP A 489 29.10 -24.25 -6.27
N LYS A 490 29.59 -23.68 -5.17
CA LYS A 490 28.83 -23.43 -3.94
C LYS A 490 27.69 -22.43 -4.22
N THR A 491 26.61 -22.88 -4.84
CA THR A 491 25.35 -22.13 -4.86
C THR A 491 24.69 -22.27 -3.49
N CYS A 492 24.68 -21.18 -2.72
CA CYS A 492 23.91 -21.07 -1.49
C CYS A 492 22.45 -21.41 -1.79
N GLU A 493 21.93 -22.52 -1.24
CA GLU A 493 20.53 -22.91 -1.40
C GLU A 493 19.64 -21.75 -0.91
N LEU A 494 18.86 -21.17 -1.82
CA LEU A 494 17.90 -20.12 -1.49
C LEU A 494 16.82 -20.70 -0.58
N SER A 495 16.45 -19.98 0.48
CA SER A 495 15.29 -20.33 1.29
C SER A 495 14.03 -20.35 0.42
N GLU A 496 13.05 -21.22 0.74
CA GLU A 496 11.75 -21.26 0.05
C GLU A 496 11.07 -19.87 0.01
N ALA A 497 11.25 -19.08 1.08
CA ALA A 497 10.76 -17.70 1.16
C ALA A 497 11.45 -16.77 0.15
N ASP A 498 12.75 -16.93 -0.08
CA ASP A 498 13.49 -16.14 -1.06
C ASP A 498 13.14 -16.55 -2.49
N HIS A 499 12.90 -17.84 -2.72
CA HIS A 499 12.37 -18.33 -4.01
C HIS A 499 11.00 -17.75 -4.34
N MET A 500 10.07 -17.75 -3.36
CA MET A 500 8.75 -17.16 -3.55
C MET A 500 8.83 -15.65 -3.82
N ARG A 501 9.70 -14.91 -3.13
CA ARG A 501 9.94 -13.48 -3.40
C ARG A 501 10.46 -13.25 -4.82
N LEU A 502 11.37 -14.09 -5.31
CA LEU A 502 11.88 -14.04 -6.68
C LEU A 502 10.77 -14.31 -7.72
N LEU A 503 9.92 -15.31 -7.49
CA LEU A 503 8.78 -15.61 -8.37
C LEU A 503 7.80 -14.43 -8.44
N ILE A 504 7.45 -13.84 -7.29
CA ILE A 504 6.57 -12.68 -7.23
C ILE A 504 7.19 -11.49 -7.95
N HIS A 505 8.49 -11.23 -7.76
CA HIS A 505 9.21 -10.16 -8.43
C HIS A 505 9.18 -10.33 -9.96
N ASN A 506 9.44 -11.54 -10.44
CA ASN A 506 9.55 -11.88 -11.86
C ASN A 506 8.20 -12.10 -12.55
N LEU A 507 7.10 -12.12 -11.81
CA LEU A 507 5.76 -12.29 -12.36
C LEU A 507 5.42 -11.17 -13.37
N ASP A 508 5.10 -11.57 -14.59
CA ASP A 508 4.72 -10.64 -15.66
C ASP A 508 3.19 -10.53 -15.77
N LEU A 509 2.66 -9.39 -15.31
CA LEU A 509 1.24 -9.09 -15.36
C LEU A 509 0.79 -8.46 -16.68
N SER A 510 1.64 -8.41 -17.72
CA SER A 510 1.33 -7.77 -19.00
C SER A 510 0.71 -8.71 -20.04
N TYR A 511 0.76 -10.03 -19.80
CA TYR A 511 0.14 -11.01 -20.68
C TYR A 511 -1.38 -10.80 -20.77
N ARG A 512 -1.94 -10.86 -21.96
CA ARG A 512 -3.39 -10.82 -22.20
C ARG A 512 -3.77 -11.80 -23.30
N LEU A 513 -4.90 -12.47 -23.09
CA LEU A 513 -5.57 -13.30 -24.08
C LEU A 513 -6.82 -12.58 -24.58
N GLN A 514 -6.93 -12.40 -25.90
CA GLN A 514 -8.05 -11.72 -26.54
C GLN A 514 -8.67 -12.61 -27.61
N TRP A 515 -10.00 -12.72 -27.60
CA TRP A 515 -10.73 -13.49 -28.60
C TRP A 515 -10.80 -12.74 -29.93
N VAL A 516 -10.35 -13.38 -31.00
CA VAL A 516 -10.39 -12.84 -32.39
C VAL A 516 -11.31 -13.75 -33.19
N GLY A 517 -12.61 -13.67 -32.89
CA GLY A 517 -13.65 -14.57 -33.41
C GLY A 517 -14.01 -15.70 -32.44
N ALA A 518 -14.83 -16.65 -32.89
CA ALA A 518 -15.44 -17.67 -32.03
C ALA A 518 -14.46 -18.76 -31.56
N ARG A 519 -13.39 -19.03 -32.31
CA ARG A 519 -12.45 -20.15 -32.05
C ARG A 519 -10.99 -19.78 -32.24
N ALA A 520 -10.64 -18.50 -32.12
CA ALA A 520 -9.25 -18.07 -32.20
C ALA A 520 -8.93 -17.08 -31.09
N VAL A 521 -7.73 -17.21 -30.52
CA VAL A 521 -7.26 -16.34 -29.44
C VAL A 521 -5.91 -15.75 -29.80
N LYS A 522 -5.82 -14.45 -29.61
CA LYS A 522 -4.61 -13.65 -29.74
C LYS A 522 -3.93 -13.53 -28.38
N LEU A 523 -2.66 -13.90 -28.33
CA LEU A 523 -1.80 -13.71 -27.17
C LEU A 523 -1.02 -12.42 -27.33
N THR A 524 -1.04 -11.55 -26.31
CA THR A 524 -0.28 -10.31 -26.30
C THR A 524 0.52 -10.16 -25.02
N ARG A 525 1.62 -9.41 -25.09
CA ARG A 525 2.48 -9.06 -23.96
C ARG A 525 2.94 -7.61 -24.13
N HIS A 526 2.77 -6.77 -23.10
CA HIS A 526 3.00 -5.32 -23.21
C HIS A 526 2.32 -4.67 -24.44
N GLY A 527 1.16 -5.19 -24.86
CA GLY A 527 0.44 -4.75 -26.06
C GLY A 527 1.02 -5.22 -27.39
N GLN A 528 2.16 -5.92 -27.40
CA GLN A 528 2.74 -6.54 -28.58
C GLN A 528 2.05 -7.88 -28.88
N ASP A 529 1.82 -8.16 -30.16
CA ASP A 529 1.23 -9.40 -30.64
C ASP A 529 2.27 -10.52 -30.65
N LEU A 530 2.01 -11.59 -29.89
CA LEU A 530 2.84 -12.79 -29.85
C LEU A 530 2.32 -13.90 -30.79
N GLY A 531 1.11 -13.75 -31.33
CA GLY A 531 0.51 -14.71 -32.24
C GLY A 531 -0.99 -14.91 -32.00
N THR A 532 -1.64 -15.46 -33.02
CA THR A 532 -3.05 -15.88 -32.98
C THR A 532 -3.14 -17.39 -33.15
N PHE A 533 -3.86 -18.06 -32.25
CA PHE A 533 -3.92 -19.52 -32.15
C PHE A 533 -5.34 -20.01 -32.40
N GLN A 534 -5.49 -21.01 -33.27
CA GLN A 534 -6.77 -21.62 -33.60
C GLN A 534 -7.11 -22.75 -32.62
N LEU A 535 -8.29 -22.65 -32.02
CA LEU A 535 -8.82 -23.61 -31.04
C LEU A 535 -9.60 -24.77 -31.70
N SER A 536 -9.73 -24.76 -33.03
CA SER A 536 -10.47 -25.75 -33.84
C SER A 536 -9.88 -27.15 -33.81
#